data_AF-A0A8J3VZS3-F1
#
_entry.id   AF-A0A8J3VZS3-F1
#
_cell.length_a   1.000
_cell.length_b   1.000
_cell.length_c   1.000
_cell.angle_alpha   90.00
_cell.angle_beta   90.00
_cell.angle_gamma   90.00
#
_symmetry.space_group_name_H-M   'P 1'
#
loop_
_entity.id
_entity.type
_entity.pdbx_description
1 polymer ?
#
loop_
_entity_poly.entity_id
_entity_poly.type
_entity_poly.pdbx_seq_one_letter_code
_entity_poly.pdbx_strand_id
1 'polypeptide(L)'
;MVFTLKNNFNGGSDGTKITAANSGGDSGDAFQTASSTNYTSANATGMRAPLVAVFPDDNGTLAWTGLTLAARTLYVRIYCYLTELPSNAVVQIDAGSGSTVATIRFNSNGTVRLVNRSGVSLATTTSPVSTGQWVRIEAKIVVGTSASNGSCELRLYLNPDSGIPTDAVPASGVDLGTTLPARVMFFNPGFSAFYMDDVAVSDVDWIGTDQLDAEATPDTLTAVWDMPAPAIVLGAGAKPDTLTGAWTLPAPEITTADGLVAINPDPLAGVWVMPAPAVAAFKNALVSVETITGRWDVHDPTAGVPINPGDQITGKGQVEWNGFVFAANTTYIPQKLDGWITDMPGLDSGNVPQPGRHGSYPGRKLAQERHVTLSGLIITDPEEIEQAIEALIQETRVLEDDTELPLAIRLINRVYVGYGSVTRRSIPPDKIGIGQAQYTLQWTLSDPVLLSRELNSAVIVDRTSQTLINAGNAATYPLIRMPGPAANPAIEIKPAGGQERLLEFNLEVPAGQTLIIDAYYGTVRLGGDDQIGSLSDASTAITDLVLPAGPSLVTYDGGGSAPAATVLWRHAYL
;
A
#
# COMPACT_ATOMS: atom_id res chain seq x y z
N MET A 1 -0.82 23.97 0.69
CA MET A 1 -1.18 22.55 0.74
C MET A 1 -0.77 21.99 -0.60
N VAL A 2 0.04 20.94 -0.60
CA VAL A 2 0.38 20.21 -1.81
C VAL A 2 -0.81 19.33 -2.18
N PHE A 3 -1.19 19.28 -3.45
CA PHE A 3 -2.28 18.40 -3.89
C PHE A 3 -1.90 17.61 -5.14
N THR A 4 -2.45 16.42 -5.24
CA THR A 4 -2.49 15.63 -6.47
C THR A 4 -3.86 14.97 -6.51
N LEU A 5 -4.62 15.23 -7.57
CA LEU A 5 -5.93 14.63 -7.83
C LEU A 5 -5.78 13.67 -8.99
N LYS A 6 -6.36 12.47 -8.90
CA LYS A 6 -6.29 11.43 -9.94
C LYS A 6 -7.64 10.74 -10.13
N ASN A 7 -7.94 10.31 -11.34
CA ASN A 7 -9.11 9.48 -11.61
C ASN A 7 -8.85 8.46 -12.73
N ASN A 8 -8.98 7.17 -12.43
CA ASN A 8 -8.80 6.05 -13.38
C ASN A 8 -10.13 5.45 -13.87
N PHE A 9 -11.28 6.00 -13.46
CA PHE A 9 -12.62 5.57 -13.89
C PHE A 9 -13.01 4.11 -13.54
N ASN A 10 -12.34 3.45 -12.60
CA ASN A 10 -12.59 2.04 -12.29
C ASN A 10 -13.78 1.71 -11.38
N GLY A 11 -14.22 2.63 -10.52
CA GLY A 11 -15.34 2.41 -9.59
C GLY A 11 -16.75 2.42 -10.21
N GLY A 12 -16.84 2.46 -11.55
CA GLY A 12 -18.11 2.54 -12.27
C GLY A 12 -18.67 1.18 -12.69
N SER A 13 -19.72 1.23 -13.52
CA SER A 13 -20.21 0.09 -14.29
C SER A 13 -20.43 0.53 -15.73
N ASP A 14 -20.10 -0.34 -16.68
CA ASP A 14 -20.24 -0.09 -18.12
C ASP A 14 -21.61 0.51 -18.47
N GLY A 15 -21.61 1.61 -19.25
CA GLY A 15 -22.81 2.35 -19.65
C GLY A 15 -23.39 3.30 -18.59
N THR A 16 -22.88 3.30 -17.36
CA THR A 16 -23.38 4.16 -16.28
C THR A 16 -22.89 5.59 -16.46
N LYS A 17 -23.78 6.58 -16.25
CA LYS A 17 -23.41 8.00 -16.27
C LYS A 17 -22.41 8.32 -15.17
N ILE A 18 -21.36 9.05 -15.52
CA ILE A 18 -20.42 9.63 -14.56
C ILE A 18 -21.06 10.89 -13.97
N THR A 19 -21.09 10.96 -12.65
CA THR A 19 -21.66 12.04 -11.85
C THR A 19 -20.64 12.47 -10.80
N ALA A 20 -20.84 13.63 -10.18
CA ALA A 20 -20.00 14.05 -9.07
C ALA A 20 -20.03 13.05 -7.89
N ALA A 21 -21.15 12.36 -7.70
CA ALA A 21 -21.34 11.43 -6.58
C ALA A 21 -20.67 10.06 -6.79
N ASN A 22 -20.61 9.56 -8.02
CA ASN A 22 -20.06 8.22 -8.31
C ASN A 22 -18.66 8.25 -8.95
N SER A 23 -18.12 9.43 -9.25
CA SER A 23 -16.79 9.53 -9.87
C SER A 23 -15.61 9.27 -8.93
N GLY A 24 -15.81 9.23 -7.61
CA GLY A 24 -14.75 8.94 -6.64
C GLY A 24 -14.66 7.46 -6.25
N GLY A 25 -14.06 7.18 -5.09
CA GLY A 25 -13.96 5.82 -4.54
C GLY A 25 -12.87 5.03 -5.25
N ASP A 26 -13.20 3.86 -5.78
CA ASP A 26 -12.25 3.02 -6.53
C ASP A 26 -11.77 3.71 -7.82
N SER A 27 -12.51 4.71 -8.31
CA SER A 27 -12.09 5.57 -9.41
C SER A 27 -11.00 6.59 -9.01
N GLY A 28 -10.76 6.84 -7.72
CA GLY A 28 -9.88 7.90 -7.22
C GLY A 28 -10.63 9.13 -6.71
N ASP A 29 -10.11 10.32 -7.02
CA ASP A 29 -10.67 11.60 -6.58
C ASP A 29 -11.91 11.99 -7.40
N ALA A 30 -13.02 12.22 -6.70
CA ALA A 30 -14.28 12.61 -7.32
C ALA A 30 -14.19 13.97 -8.03
N PHE A 31 -14.84 14.08 -9.19
CA PHE A 31 -15.03 15.36 -9.87
C PHE A 31 -16.13 16.18 -9.18
N GLN A 32 -15.94 17.49 -9.05
CA GLN A 32 -17.02 18.37 -8.56
C GLN A 32 -18.03 18.72 -9.66
N THR A 33 -17.66 18.55 -10.92
CA THR A 33 -18.57 18.74 -12.07
C THR A 33 -18.44 17.53 -13.00
N ALA A 34 -19.58 16.91 -13.31
CA ALA A 34 -19.67 15.85 -14.31
C ALA A 34 -20.98 15.98 -15.07
N SER A 35 -20.91 15.97 -16.40
CA SER A 35 -22.08 16.05 -17.28
C SER A 35 -21.83 15.32 -18.59
N SER A 36 -22.87 14.63 -19.08
CA SER A 36 -22.86 13.98 -20.41
C SER A 36 -21.62 13.11 -20.67
N THR A 37 -21.22 12.30 -19.70
CA THR A 37 -20.13 11.31 -19.80
C THR A 37 -20.55 9.99 -19.16
N ASN A 38 -20.05 8.87 -19.68
CA ASN A 38 -20.37 7.54 -19.16
C ASN A 38 -19.10 6.74 -18.91
N TYR A 39 -19.17 5.82 -17.95
CA TYR A 39 -18.23 4.70 -17.86
C TYR A 39 -18.43 3.78 -19.07
N THR A 40 -17.35 3.28 -19.64
CA THR A 40 -17.40 2.30 -20.71
C THR A 40 -16.21 1.36 -20.67
N SER A 41 -16.42 0.10 -21.00
CA SER A 41 -15.39 -0.90 -21.26
C SER A 41 -14.87 -0.83 -22.70
N ALA A 42 -15.59 -0.17 -23.60
CA ALA A 42 -15.16 0.03 -24.98
C ALA A 42 -13.84 0.82 -25.04
N ASN A 43 -12.87 0.26 -25.77
CA ASN A 43 -11.49 0.76 -25.90
C ASN A 43 -10.69 0.80 -24.58
N ALA A 44 -11.18 0.22 -23.49
CA ALA A 44 -10.37 -0.04 -22.31
C ALA A 44 -9.27 -1.05 -22.68
N THR A 45 -8.02 -0.79 -22.28
CA THR A 45 -6.87 -1.62 -22.70
C THR A 45 -6.65 -2.85 -21.82
N GLY A 46 -7.45 -3.05 -20.78
CA GLY A 46 -7.24 -4.09 -19.75
C GLY A 46 -6.04 -3.79 -18.87
N MET A 47 -4.89 -3.50 -19.47
CA MET A 47 -3.61 -3.15 -18.84
C MET A 47 -3.59 -1.82 -18.05
N ARG A 48 -4.67 -1.04 -18.04
CA ARG A 48 -4.72 0.27 -17.35
C ARG A 48 -5.93 0.41 -16.44
N ALA A 49 -7.06 -0.11 -16.91
CA ALA A 49 -8.35 -0.04 -16.26
C ALA A 49 -9.35 -0.94 -17.01
N PRO A 50 -10.26 -1.65 -16.32
CA PRO A 50 -11.42 -2.30 -16.95
C PRO A 50 -12.43 -1.31 -17.56
N LEU A 51 -12.41 -0.04 -17.14
CA LEU A 51 -13.35 0.99 -17.58
C LEU A 51 -12.63 2.30 -17.91
N VAL A 52 -13.19 3.08 -18.83
CA VAL A 52 -12.73 4.42 -19.20
C VAL A 52 -13.90 5.39 -19.25
N ALA A 53 -13.63 6.69 -19.25
CA ALA A 53 -14.66 7.69 -19.52
C ALA A 53 -14.86 7.87 -21.02
N VAL A 54 -16.09 7.69 -21.51
CA VAL A 54 -16.47 8.15 -22.86
C VAL A 54 -17.17 9.49 -22.78
N PHE A 55 -16.69 10.40 -23.62
CA PHE A 55 -17.31 11.69 -23.88
C PHE A 55 -18.10 11.59 -25.18
N PRO A 56 -19.43 11.35 -25.13
CA PRO A 56 -20.28 11.38 -26.32
C PRO A 56 -20.20 12.73 -27.05
N ASP A 57 -20.80 12.79 -28.22
CA ASP A 57 -20.92 13.97 -29.08
C ASP A 57 -21.64 15.17 -28.45
N ASP A 58 -22.25 14.98 -27.27
CA ASP A 58 -23.05 15.97 -26.54
C ASP A 58 -22.29 16.69 -25.41
N ASN A 59 -21.33 17.57 -25.75
CA ASN A 59 -20.73 18.54 -24.81
C ASN A 59 -20.32 17.98 -23.42
N GLY A 60 -19.82 16.75 -23.38
CA GLY A 60 -19.42 16.07 -22.15
C GLY A 60 -18.37 16.85 -21.37
N THR A 61 -18.47 16.90 -20.04
CA THR A 61 -17.56 17.66 -19.18
C THR A 61 -17.31 16.93 -17.87
N LEU A 62 -16.04 16.82 -17.48
CA LEU A 62 -15.57 16.42 -16.16
C LEU A 62 -14.62 17.51 -15.64
N ALA A 63 -14.80 18.00 -14.42
CA ALA A 63 -13.93 19.03 -13.89
C ALA A 63 -13.67 18.91 -12.38
N TRP A 64 -12.41 19.16 -12.03
CA TRP A 64 -12.04 19.50 -10.67
C TRP A 64 -12.07 21.02 -10.49
N THR A 65 -12.73 21.48 -9.44
CA THR A 65 -12.95 22.91 -9.14
C THR A 65 -12.48 23.25 -7.74
N GLY A 66 -12.22 24.53 -7.46
CA GLY A 66 -11.73 24.97 -6.15
C GLY A 66 -10.27 24.61 -5.90
N LEU A 67 -9.49 24.39 -6.97
CA LEU A 67 -8.07 24.07 -6.86
C LEU A 67 -7.32 25.23 -6.20
N THR A 68 -6.52 24.91 -5.19
CA THR A 68 -5.70 25.88 -4.45
C THR A 68 -4.25 25.46 -4.57
N LEU A 69 -3.51 26.07 -5.50
CA LEU A 69 -2.12 25.75 -5.75
C LEU A 69 -1.21 26.35 -4.67
N ALA A 70 -0.26 25.56 -4.17
CA ALA A 70 0.80 26.06 -3.27
C ALA A 70 1.79 26.99 -3.98
N ALA A 71 1.98 26.78 -5.28
CA ALA A 71 2.84 27.56 -6.16
C ALA A 71 2.06 28.09 -7.38
N ARG A 72 2.73 28.76 -8.32
CA ARG A 72 2.11 29.18 -9.59
C ARG A 72 2.16 28.07 -10.66
N THR A 73 2.50 26.85 -10.25
CA THR A 73 2.77 25.71 -11.13
C THR A 73 1.65 24.69 -11.05
N LEU A 74 1.19 24.24 -12.21
CA LEU A 74 0.20 23.19 -12.37
C LEU A 74 0.72 22.15 -13.36
N TYR A 75 0.58 20.88 -13.02
CA TYR A 75 0.83 19.73 -13.88
C TYR A 75 -0.51 19.06 -14.19
N VAL A 76 -0.72 18.66 -15.44
CA VAL A 76 -1.91 17.93 -15.88
C VAL A 76 -1.47 16.74 -16.73
N ARG A 77 -2.09 15.58 -16.51
CA ARG A 77 -1.93 14.36 -17.30
C ARG A 77 -3.29 13.89 -17.81
N ILE A 78 -3.32 13.46 -19.07
CA ILE A 78 -4.44 12.70 -19.64
C ILE A 78 -3.93 11.53 -20.45
N TYR A 79 -4.60 10.39 -20.34
CA TYR A 79 -4.59 9.38 -21.39
C TYR A 79 -5.85 9.57 -22.23
N CYS A 80 -5.70 9.55 -23.55
CA CYS A 80 -6.85 9.70 -24.43
C CYS A 80 -6.75 8.79 -25.64
N TYR A 81 -7.91 8.33 -26.10
CA TYR A 81 -8.10 7.58 -27.34
C TYR A 81 -9.07 8.34 -28.23
N LEU A 82 -8.59 8.70 -29.41
CA LEU A 82 -9.32 9.52 -30.37
C LEU A 82 -9.88 8.64 -31.49
N THR A 83 -11.19 8.66 -31.71
CA THR A 83 -11.83 8.04 -32.88
C THR A 83 -11.69 8.90 -34.13
N GLU A 84 -11.60 10.21 -33.96
CA GLU A 84 -11.30 11.19 -35.00
C GLU A 84 -10.38 12.28 -34.43
N LEU A 85 -9.70 13.03 -35.30
CA LEU A 85 -8.84 14.13 -34.85
C LEU A 85 -9.68 15.38 -34.55
N PRO A 86 -9.73 15.82 -33.28
CA PRO A 86 -10.45 17.04 -32.98
C PRO A 86 -9.69 18.26 -33.48
N SER A 87 -10.41 19.28 -33.95
CA SER A 87 -9.84 20.59 -34.24
C SER A 87 -10.04 21.56 -33.08
N ASN A 88 -10.26 21.05 -31.86
CA ASN A 88 -10.70 21.83 -30.72
C ASN A 88 -10.04 21.37 -29.41
N ALA A 89 -10.48 21.97 -28.31
CA ALA A 89 -9.99 21.74 -26.96
C ALA A 89 -10.41 20.39 -26.39
N VAL A 90 -9.51 19.79 -25.62
CA VAL A 90 -9.75 18.52 -24.90
C VAL A 90 -9.50 18.70 -23.39
N VAL A 91 -8.60 19.63 -23.03
CA VAL A 91 -8.39 20.06 -21.65
C VAL A 91 -8.38 21.58 -21.59
N GLN A 92 -9.15 22.15 -20.66
CA GLN A 92 -9.18 23.58 -20.38
C GLN A 92 -8.87 23.85 -18.91
N ILE A 93 -8.06 24.88 -18.68
CA ILE A 93 -7.56 25.26 -17.36
C ILE A 93 -8.01 26.68 -17.11
N ASP A 94 -8.78 26.91 -16.06
CA ASP A 94 -9.44 28.18 -15.78
C ASP A 94 -9.07 28.73 -14.42
N ALA A 95 -9.13 30.05 -14.29
CA ALA A 95 -8.90 30.79 -13.06
C ALA A 95 -10.14 30.88 -12.13
N GLY A 96 -11.13 30.00 -12.29
CA GLY A 96 -12.32 29.89 -11.42
C GLY A 96 -13.52 30.77 -11.78
N SER A 97 -13.34 31.90 -12.50
CA SER A 97 -14.43 32.81 -12.93
C SER A 97 -14.82 32.67 -14.41
N GLY A 98 -14.50 31.53 -15.02
CA GLY A 98 -14.69 31.31 -16.47
C GLY A 98 -13.60 31.94 -17.35
N SER A 99 -12.57 32.55 -16.76
CA SER A 99 -11.38 33.00 -17.50
C SER A 99 -10.43 31.84 -17.73
N THR A 100 -10.23 31.46 -19.00
CA THR A 100 -9.23 30.48 -19.40
C THR A 100 -7.82 31.00 -19.16
N VAL A 101 -6.97 30.14 -18.62
CA VAL A 101 -5.52 30.31 -18.48
C VAL A 101 -4.84 29.68 -19.70
N ALA A 102 -5.10 28.40 -19.91
CA ALA A 102 -4.55 27.63 -21.02
C ALA A 102 -5.51 26.53 -21.49
N THR A 103 -5.28 26.04 -22.70
CA THR A 103 -6.05 24.95 -23.29
C THR A 103 -5.15 24.02 -24.09
N ILE A 104 -5.30 22.72 -23.89
CA ILE A 104 -4.68 21.70 -24.73
C ILE A 104 -5.65 21.40 -25.89
N ARG A 105 -5.16 21.55 -27.12
CA ARG A 105 -5.94 21.37 -28.36
C ARG A 105 -5.22 20.46 -29.34
N PHE A 106 -5.99 19.75 -30.13
CA PHE A 106 -5.47 19.07 -31.32
C PHE A 106 -5.62 19.98 -32.55
N ASN A 107 -4.66 19.88 -33.46
CA ASN A 107 -4.73 20.46 -34.79
C ASN A 107 -5.33 19.44 -35.76
N SER A 108 -5.82 19.91 -36.91
CA SER A 108 -6.36 19.05 -37.96
C SER A 108 -5.34 18.08 -38.58
N ASN A 109 -4.04 18.33 -38.38
CA ASN A 109 -2.96 17.43 -38.78
C ASN A 109 -2.54 16.44 -37.69
N GLY A 110 -3.26 16.39 -36.55
CA GLY A 110 -3.02 15.48 -35.44
C GLY A 110 -1.97 15.94 -34.44
N THR A 111 -1.28 17.07 -34.64
CA THR A 111 -0.36 17.58 -33.61
C THR A 111 -1.12 18.21 -32.43
N VAL A 112 -0.50 18.20 -31.25
CA VAL A 112 -1.07 18.76 -30.03
C VAL A 112 -0.45 20.12 -29.79
N ARG A 113 -1.25 21.10 -29.36
CA ARG A 113 -0.76 22.41 -28.95
C ARG A 113 -1.35 22.86 -27.63
N LEU A 114 -0.56 23.62 -26.89
CA LEU A 114 -1.00 24.38 -25.74
C LEU A 114 -1.24 25.82 -26.21
N VAL A 115 -2.44 26.34 -26.02
CA VAL A 115 -2.79 27.72 -26.36
C VAL A 115 -3.18 28.52 -25.12
N ASN A 116 -2.99 29.83 -25.15
CA ASN A 116 -3.48 30.72 -24.10
C ASN A 116 -4.96 31.13 -24.33
N ARG A 117 -5.48 31.97 -23.44
CA ARG A 117 -6.84 32.54 -23.51
C ARG A 117 -7.19 33.25 -24.83
N SER A 118 -6.19 33.81 -25.51
CA SER A 118 -6.37 34.51 -26.78
C SER A 118 -6.29 33.57 -27.99
N GLY A 119 -6.10 32.27 -27.76
CA GLY A 119 -5.92 31.26 -28.80
C GLY A 119 -4.53 31.23 -29.42
N VAL A 120 -3.56 31.97 -28.87
CA VAL A 120 -2.17 31.98 -29.36
C VAL A 120 -1.48 30.68 -28.94
N SER A 121 -0.83 30.01 -29.89
CA SER A 121 -0.05 28.80 -29.62
C SER A 121 1.20 29.13 -28.83
N LEU A 122 1.37 28.47 -27.68
CA LEU A 122 2.52 28.61 -26.80
C LEU A 122 3.55 27.51 -27.03
N ALA A 123 3.07 26.28 -27.23
CA ALA A 123 3.88 25.09 -27.53
C ALA A 123 3.09 24.20 -28.49
N THR A 124 3.75 23.62 -29.50
CA THR A 124 3.11 22.71 -30.48
C THR A 124 4.03 21.52 -30.72
N THR A 125 3.50 20.31 -30.61
CA THR A 125 4.24 19.08 -30.92
C THR A 125 4.48 18.96 -32.42
N THR A 126 5.53 18.25 -32.78
CA THR A 126 5.90 17.92 -34.16
C THR A 126 5.35 16.57 -34.60
N SER A 127 5.26 15.62 -33.67
CA SER A 127 4.74 14.28 -33.91
C SER A 127 3.20 14.30 -33.92
N PRO A 128 2.55 13.81 -34.99
CA PRO A 128 1.09 13.73 -35.05
C PRO A 128 0.57 12.53 -34.27
N VAL A 129 -0.55 12.71 -33.58
CA VAL A 129 -1.35 11.62 -33.01
C VAL A 129 -2.21 11.03 -34.11
N SER A 130 -2.13 9.71 -34.30
CA SER A 130 -3.07 8.96 -35.15
C SER A 130 -4.34 8.64 -34.37
N THR A 131 -5.46 8.50 -35.08
CA THR A 131 -6.73 7.98 -34.51
C THR A 131 -6.61 6.50 -34.21
N GLY A 132 -7.44 5.98 -33.31
CA GLY A 132 -7.51 4.55 -33.02
C GLY A 132 -6.39 4.02 -32.13
N GLN A 133 -5.71 4.89 -31.38
CA GLN A 133 -4.67 4.52 -30.43
C GLN A 133 -4.76 5.38 -29.17
N TRP A 134 -4.29 4.81 -28.05
CA TRP A 134 -4.10 5.54 -26.81
C TRP A 134 -2.81 6.36 -26.88
N VAL A 135 -2.88 7.61 -26.42
CA VAL A 135 -1.71 8.47 -26.22
C VAL A 135 -1.80 9.11 -24.84
N ARG A 136 -0.64 9.43 -24.26
CA ARG A 136 -0.56 10.25 -23.06
C ARG A 136 -0.11 11.66 -23.42
N ILE A 137 -0.77 12.65 -22.85
CA ILE A 137 -0.40 14.05 -22.94
C ILE A 137 -0.20 14.58 -21.54
N GLU A 138 0.92 15.26 -21.31
CA GLU A 138 1.17 15.97 -20.07
C GLU A 138 1.50 17.43 -20.35
N ALA A 139 1.08 18.32 -19.47
CA ALA A 139 1.41 19.73 -19.54
C ALA A 139 1.84 20.26 -18.19
N LYS A 140 2.94 21.01 -18.17
CA LYS A 140 3.37 21.86 -17.06
C LYS A 140 3.04 23.30 -17.41
N ILE A 141 2.39 24.02 -16.50
CA ILE A 141 1.99 25.42 -16.67
C ILE A 141 2.46 26.19 -15.45
N VAL A 142 3.23 27.23 -15.67
CA VAL A 142 3.69 28.17 -14.65
C VAL A 142 3.10 29.54 -14.97
N VAL A 143 2.09 29.94 -14.20
CA VAL A 143 1.43 31.24 -14.38
C VAL A 143 2.35 32.36 -13.93
N GLY A 144 2.56 33.34 -14.80
CA GLY A 144 3.44 34.48 -14.55
C GLY A 144 2.94 35.39 -13.42
N THR A 145 3.83 36.23 -12.90
CA THR A 145 3.43 37.41 -12.10
C THR A 145 3.08 38.61 -13.00
N SER A 146 3.46 38.55 -14.27
CA SER A 146 3.03 39.43 -15.36
C SER A 146 2.57 38.60 -16.56
N ALA A 147 2.01 39.26 -17.57
CA ALA A 147 1.60 38.62 -18.83
C ALA A 147 2.78 38.19 -19.74
N SER A 148 4.03 38.29 -19.27
CA SER A 148 5.21 38.08 -20.12
C SER A 148 6.30 37.24 -19.46
N ASN A 149 6.02 36.62 -18.31
CA ASN A 149 6.98 35.83 -17.57
C ASN A 149 6.43 34.46 -17.13
N GLY A 150 5.34 34.01 -17.74
CA GLY A 150 4.89 32.63 -17.59
C GLY A 150 5.79 31.66 -18.36
N SER A 151 5.69 30.38 -18.03
CA SER A 151 6.33 29.31 -18.80
C SER A 151 5.41 28.09 -18.88
N CYS A 152 5.65 27.25 -19.88
CA CYS A 152 4.93 25.99 -20.02
C CYS A 152 5.82 24.95 -20.70
N GLU A 153 5.46 23.68 -20.56
CA GLU A 153 6.04 22.57 -21.29
C GLU A 153 4.94 21.59 -21.64
N LEU A 154 4.84 21.21 -22.91
CA LEU A 154 3.90 20.22 -23.41
C LEU A 154 4.67 18.95 -23.77
N ARG A 155 4.23 17.81 -23.23
CA ARG A 155 4.79 16.49 -23.52
C ARG A 155 3.75 15.59 -24.16
N LEU A 156 4.15 14.91 -25.22
CA LEU A 156 3.35 13.90 -25.91
C LEU A 156 4.08 12.56 -25.87
N TYR A 157 3.35 11.50 -25.55
CA TYR A 157 3.82 10.13 -25.54
C TYR A 157 2.93 9.32 -26.49
N LEU A 158 3.45 8.97 -27.67
CA LEU A 158 2.76 8.08 -28.61
C LEU A 158 2.75 6.63 -28.11
N ASN A 159 3.78 6.24 -27.35
CA ASN A 159 3.68 5.11 -26.44
C ASN A 159 3.27 5.65 -25.07
N PRO A 160 1.96 5.61 -24.71
CA PRO A 160 1.44 6.16 -23.46
C PRO A 160 2.14 5.68 -22.19
N ASP A 161 2.67 4.46 -22.17
CA ASP A 161 3.32 3.86 -20.98
C ASP A 161 4.84 4.10 -20.94
N SER A 162 5.39 4.81 -21.93
CA SER A 162 6.82 5.16 -21.94
C SER A 162 7.14 6.17 -20.84
N GLY A 163 8.23 5.97 -20.10
CA GLY A 163 8.79 7.00 -19.20
C GLY A 163 9.44 8.18 -19.94
N ILE A 164 9.61 8.09 -21.27
CA ILE A 164 10.29 9.08 -22.10
C ILE A 164 9.29 9.68 -23.10
N PRO A 165 9.14 11.02 -23.18
CA PRO A 165 8.24 11.66 -24.13
C PRO A 165 8.71 11.47 -25.57
N THR A 166 7.76 11.26 -26.47
CA THR A 166 8.00 11.33 -27.92
C THR A 166 8.38 12.76 -28.30
N ASP A 167 7.61 13.73 -27.81
CA ASP A 167 7.89 15.16 -27.98
C ASP A 167 7.84 15.85 -26.61
N ALA A 168 8.80 16.74 -26.36
CA ALA A 168 8.79 17.66 -25.22
C ALA A 168 9.07 19.08 -25.71
N VAL A 169 8.09 19.97 -25.56
CA VAL A 169 8.12 21.32 -26.15
C VAL A 169 8.01 22.37 -25.05
N PRO A 170 9.15 22.85 -24.51
CA PRO A 170 9.16 23.93 -23.53
C PRO A 170 8.99 25.31 -24.19
N ALA A 171 8.32 26.22 -23.50
CA ALA A 171 8.21 27.64 -23.87
C ALA A 171 8.27 28.53 -22.62
N SER A 172 8.93 29.68 -22.72
CA SER A 172 9.10 30.65 -21.64
C SER A 172 8.78 32.07 -22.11
N GLY A 173 8.49 32.97 -21.18
CA GLY A 173 8.09 34.34 -21.49
C GLY A 173 6.69 34.43 -22.12
N VAL A 174 5.82 33.44 -21.86
CA VAL A 174 4.50 33.33 -22.47
C VAL A 174 3.40 34.02 -21.63
N ASP A 175 2.35 34.52 -22.29
CA ASP A 175 1.17 35.08 -21.61
C ASP A 175 0.21 33.96 -21.20
N LEU A 176 0.31 33.58 -19.93
CA LEU A 176 -0.64 32.69 -19.23
C LEU A 176 -1.50 33.49 -18.21
N GLY A 177 -1.48 34.82 -18.30
CA GLY A 177 -2.09 35.70 -17.31
C GLY A 177 -1.37 35.71 -15.96
N THR A 178 -2.04 36.26 -14.94
CA THR A 178 -1.49 36.41 -13.58
C THR A 178 -2.36 35.76 -12.50
N THR A 179 -3.57 35.31 -12.86
CA THR A 179 -4.50 34.66 -11.95
C THR A 179 -4.22 33.16 -11.91
N LEU A 180 -4.15 32.60 -10.70
CA LEU A 180 -3.87 31.17 -10.52
C LEU A 180 -5.04 30.33 -11.07
N PRO A 181 -4.75 29.15 -11.65
CA PRO A 181 -5.77 28.18 -11.99
C PRO A 181 -6.57 27.77 -10.74
N ALA A 182 -7.88 27.65 -10.87
CA ALA A 182 -8.76 27.17 -9.82
C ALA A 182 -9.68 26.03 -10.33
N ARG A 183 -9.59 25.70 -11.62
CA ARG A 183 -10.36 24.63 -12.25
C ARG A 183 -9.57 23.99 -13.40
N VAL A 184 -9.60 22.67 -13.46
CA VAL A 184 -9.16 21.88 -14.63
C VAL A 184 -10.36 21.10 -15.14
N MET A 185 -10.61 21.22 -16.43
CA MET A 185 -11.79 20.68 -17.10
C MET A 185 -11.36 19.81 -18.29
N PHE A 186 -11.86 18.59 -18.32
CA PHE A 186 -11.79 17.66 -19.44
C PHE A 186 -13.14 17.71 -20.15
N PHE A 187 -13.16 17.99 -21.45
CA PHE A 187 -14.43 18.19 -22.14
C PHE A 187 -14.38 17.87 -23.63
N ASN A 188 -15.54 17.51 -24.18
CA ASN A 188 -15.76 17.37 -25.61
C ASN A 188 -16.55 18.56 -26.14
N PRO A 189 -15.99 19.49 -26.92
CA PRO A 189 -16.72 20.62 -27.50
C PRO A 189 -17.58 20.25 -28.73
N GLY A 190 -18.06 19.01 -28.84
CA GLY A 190 -19.02 18.58 -29.86
C GLY A 190 -18.41 17.92 -31.10
N PHE A 191 -17.39 17.08 -30.91
CA PHE A 191 -16.92 16.15 -31.95
C PHE A 191 -17.22 14.70 -31.56
N SER A 192 -16.95 13.74 -32.44
CA SER A 192 -17.21 12.31 -32.22
C SER A 192 -16.61 11.81 -30.91
N ALA A 193 -17.18 10.72 -30.41
CA ALA A 193 -16.88 10.22 -29.09
C ALA A 193 -15.38 9.94 -28.89
N PHE A 194 -14.75 10.58 -27.92
CA PHE A 194 -13.40 10.20 -27.49
C PHE A 194 -13.43 9.62 -26.09
N TYR A 195 -12.36 8.89 -25.77
CA TYR A 195 -12.21 8.17 -24.52
C TYR A 195 -11.05 8.76 -23.74
N MET A 196 -11.20 8.83 -22.42
CA MET A 196 -10.17 9.26 -21.49
C MET A 196 -9.99 8.24 -20.39
N ASP A 197 -8.76 8.15 -19.93
CA ASP A 197 -8.37 7.31 -18.83
C ASP A 197 -7.27 7.99 -18.00
N ASP A 198 -7.12 7.52 -16.75
CA ASP A 198 -6.07 7.86 -15.79
C ASP A 198 -5.65 9.35 -15.81
N VAL A 199 -6.67 10.21 -15.65
CA VAL A 199 -6.49 11.67 -15.67
C VAL A 199 -5.97 12.14 -14.32
N ALA A 200 -5.10 13.15 -14.33
CA ALA A 200 -4.52 13.65 -13.09
C ALA A 200 -4.10 15.12 -13.15
N VAL A 201 -4.10 15.78 -11.99
CA VAL A 201 -3.64 17.16 -11.80
C VAL A 201 -2.80 17.24 -10.53
N SER A 202 -1.65 17.90 -10.58
CA SER A 202 -0.75 18.09 -9.43
C SER A 202 -0.16 19.50 -9.39
N ASP A 203 0.24 19.97 -8.21
CA ASP A 203 1.03 21.20 -8.05
C ASP A 203 2.50 20.94 -7.66
N VAL A 204 2.95 19.68 -7.68
CA VAL A 204 4.30 19.26 -7.24
C VAL A 204 5.24 19.03 -8.40
N ASP A 205 5.00 17.97 -9.17
CA ASP A 205 5.87 17.51 -10.25
C ASP A 205 5.07 16.79 -11.34
N TRP A 206 5.76 16.38 -12.40
CA TRP A 206 5.22 15.50 -13.43
C TRP A 206 4.61 14.24 -12.82
N ILE A 207 3.45 13.84 -13.35
CA ILE A 207 2.67 12.73 -12.79
C ILE A 207 3.20 11.39 -13.31
N GLY A 208 3.69 11.33 -14.56
CA GLY A 208 4.42 10.18 -15.09
C GLY A 208 3.55 8.96 -15.39
N THR A 209 4.20 7.79 -15.41
CA THR A 209 3.60 6.47 -15.69
C THR A 209 3.00 5.80 -14.45
N ASP A 210 2.95 6.47 -13.31
CA ASP A 210 2.38 5.89 -12.09
C ASP A 210 0.90 5.55 -12.35
N GLN A 211 0.64 4.27 -12.64
CA GLN A 211 -0.67 3.64 -12.83
C GLN A 211 -1.32 3.41 -11.46
N LEU A 212 -2.65 3.48 -11.38
CA LEU A 212 -3.38 3.10 -10.17
C LEU A 212 -3.53 1.58 -10.00
N ASP A 213 -3.42 0.81 -11.10
CA ASP A 213 -3.58 -0.63 -11.08
C ASP A 213 -2.27 -1.31 -11.45
N ALA A 214 -1.58 -1.85 -10.44
CA ALA A 214 -0.51 -2.81 -10.67
C ALA A 214 -1.14 -4.19 -10.92
N GLU A 215 -1.44 -4.50 -12.19
CA GLU A 215 -1.80 -5.87 -12.56
C GLU A 215 -0.51 -6.70 -12.61
N ALA A 216 -0.41 -7.69 -11.71
CA ALA A 216 0.68 -8.65 -11.75
C ALA A 216 0.48 -9.55 -12.97
N THR A 217 1.20 -9.31 -14.06
CA THR A 217 1.32 -10.28 -15.17
C THR A 217 2.21 -11.42 -14.71
N PRO A 218 1.71 -12.63 -14.43
CA PRO A 218 2.56 -13.76 -14.12
C PRO A 218 3.37 -14.16 -15.36
N ASP A 219 4.61 -14.57 -15.15
CA ASP A 219 5.46 -15.11 -16.20
C ASP A 219 4.84 -16.34 -16.88
N THR A 220 5.18 -16.53 -18.15
CA THR A 220 4.72 -17.67 -18.95
C THR A 220 5.08 -19.01 -18.28
N LEU A 221 4.08 -19.73 -17.81
CA LEU A 221 4.25 -21.05 -17.20
C LEU A 221 4.72 -22.07 -18.24
N THR A 222 5.96 -22.53 -18.12
CA THR A 222 6.50 -23.60 -18.98
C THR A 222 6.49 -24.93 -18.23
N ALA A 223 5.60 -25.84 -18.60
CA ALA A 223 5.60 -27.21 -18.11
C ALA A 223 6.24 -28.14 -19.15
N VAL A 224 7.29 -28.88 -18.76
CA VAL A 224 7.86 -29.95 -19.57
C VAL A 224 7.25 -31.27 -19.10
N TRP A 225 6.57 -31.96 -20.00
CA TRP A 225 6.00 -33.28 -19.73
C TRP A 225 6.88 -34.34 -20.40
N ASP A 226 7.27 -35.36 -19.65
CA ASP A 226 7.86 -36.57 -20.21
C ASP A 226 6.81 -37.67 -20.23
N MET A 227 6.44 -38.13 -21.43
CA MET A 227 5.41 -39.14 -21.61
C MET A 227 6.10 -40.48 -21.88
N PRO A 228 6.06 -41.46 -20.96
CA PRO A 228 6.66 -42.76 -21.22
C PRO A 228 5.96 -43.42 -22.41
N ALA A 229 6.75 -43.94 -23.35
CA ALA A 229 6.23 -44.59 -24.55
C ALA A 229 5.34 -45.79 -24.14
N PRO A 230 4.09 -45.89 -24.63
CA PRO A 230 3.23 -47.01 -24.28
C PRO A 230 3.79 -48.30 -24.89
N ALA A 231 4.03 -49.32 -24.05
CA ALA A 231 4.39 -50.65 -24.52
C ALA A 231 3.13 -51.34 -25.09
N ILE A 232 3.02 -51.41 -26.42
CA ILE A 232 1.93 -52.11 -27.09
C ILE A 232 2.34 -53.57 -27.29
N VAL A 233 1.63 -54.50 -26.64
CA VAL A 233 1.70 -55.94 -26.94
C VAL A 233 0.44 -56.34 -27.70
N LEU A 234 0.61 -57.13 -28.77
CA LEU A 234 -0.48 -57.64 -29.61
C LEU A 234 -1.54 -58.35 -28.76
N GLY A 235 -2.77 -57.82 -28.76
CA GLY A 235 -3.95 -58.46 -28.16
C GLY A 235 -4.38 -57.96 -26.77
N ALA A 236 -3.76 -56.91 -26.21
CA ALA A 236 -4.22 -56.30 -24.96
C ALA A 236 -4.34 -54.78 -25.09
N GLY A 237 -5.40 -54.19 -24.50
CA GLY A 237 -5.53 -52.75 -24.35
C GLY A 237 -4.55 -52.23 -23.30
N ALA A 238 -3.71 -51.27 -23.66
CA ALA A 238 -2.85 -50.59 -22.70
C ALA A 238 -3.57 -49.35 -22.15
N LYS A 239 -3.67 -49.26 -20.83
CA LYS A 239 -4.01 -48.01 -20.12
C LYS A 239 -2.68 -47.37 -19.69
N PRO A 240 -2.42 -46.08 -19.96
CA PRO A 240 -1.28 -45.40 -19.34
C PRO A 240 -1.43 -45.40 -17.82
N ASP A 241 -0.34 -45.61 -17.09
CA ASP A 241 -0.31 -45.38 -15.65
C ASP A 241 -0.47 -43.89 -15.32
N THR A 242 -0.83 -43.60 -14.06
CA THR A 242 -1.00 -42.25 -13.52
C THR A 242 0.21 -41.37 -13.86
N LEU A 243 -0.03 -40.25 -14.55
CA LEU A 243 1.01 -39.27 -14.86
C LEU A 243 1.26 -38.41 -13.62
N THR A 244 2.47 -38.43 -13.06
CA THR A 244 2.84 -37.56 -11.93
C THR A 244 3.78 -36.48 -12.43
N GLY A 245 3.31 -35.25 -12.52
CA GLY A 245 4.14 -34.06 -12.77
C GLY A 245 4.32 -33.28 -11.48
N ALA A 246 5.55 -32.87 -11.16
CA ALA A 246 5.80 -31.87 -10.14
C ALA A 246 5.74 -30.48 -10.77
N TRP A 247 5.00 -29.57 -10.16
CA TRP A 247 4.96 -28.16 -10.52
C TRP A 247 5.48 -27.30 -9.38
N THR A 248 6.24 -26.27 -9.72
CA THR A 248 6.65 -25.20 -8.81
C THR A 248 6.09 -23.91 -9.38
N LEU A 249 5.16 -23.29 -8.65
CA LEU A 249 4.70 -21.95 -8.95
C LEU A 249 5.71 -20.97 -8.32
N PRO A 250 6.36 -20.08 -9.08
CA PRO A 250 7.08 -18.98 -8.46
C PRO A 250 6.06 -18.11 -7.68
N ALA A 251 6.43 -17.70 -6.47
CA ALA A 251 5.55 -16.88 -5.64
C ALA A 251 5.17 -15.58 -6.39
N PRO A 252 3.89 -15.22 -6.53
CA PRO A 252 3.52 -13.91 -7.01
C PRO A 252 4.05 -12.83 -6.05
N GLU A 253 4.74 -11.85 -6.62
CA GLU A 253 5.26 -10.68 -5.91
C GLU A 253 4.25 -9.54 -6.05
N ILE A 254 3.74 -9.03 -4.92
CA ILE A 254 3.00 -7.75 -4.91
C ILE A 254 3.92 -6.68 -4.36
N THR A 255 4.09 -5.58 -5.10
CA THR A 255 4.78 -4.39 -4.58
C THR A 255 3.74 -3.46 -3.99
N THR A 256 3.82 -3.23 -2.67
CA THR A 256 3.04 -2.19 -1.99
C THR A 256 3.93 -0.98 -1.70
N ALA A 257 3.35 0.13 -1.24
CA ALA A 257 4.10 1.33 -0.83
C ALA A 257 5.15 1.04 0.28
N ASP A 258 5.02 -0.07 1.00
CA ASP A 258 5.90 -0.50 2.08
C ASP A 258 6.84 -1.67 1.71
N GLY A 259 6.90 -2.06 0.42
CA GLY A 259 7.82 -3.09 -0.10
C GLY A 259 7.15 -4.31 -0.73
N LEU A 260 7.99 -5.27 -1.15
CA LEU A 260 7.57 -6.54 -1.76
C LEU A 260 6.94 -7.47 -0.70
N VAL A 261 5.70 -7.89 -0.95
CA VAL A 261 5.00 -8.91 -0.17
C VAL A 261 4.85 -10.14 -1.05
N ALA A 262 5.52 -11.23 -0.66
CA ALA A 262 5.33 -12.53 -1.28
C ALA A 262 3.99 -13.11 -0.82
N ILE A 263 3.12 -13.47 -1.76
CA ILE A 263 1.91 -14.24 -1.48
C ILE A 263 2.21 -15.69 -1.84
N ASN A 264 2.05 -16.60 -0.89
CA ASN A 264 2.05 -18.04 -1.18
C ASN A 264 0.62 -18.42 -1.58
N PRO A 265 0.33 -18.78 -2.84
CA PRO A 265 -0.97 -19.32 -3.17
C PRO A 265 -1.13 -20.71 -2.56
N ASP A 266 -2.36 -21.06 -2.20
CA ASP A 266 -2.72 -22.40 -1.75
C ASP A 266 -2.38 -23.44 -2.84
N PRO A 267 -2.04 -24.69 -2.45
CA PRO A 267 -1.78 -25.76 -3.41
C PRO A 267 -3.03 -26.05 -4.27
N LEU A 268 -2.92 -25.85 -5.59
CA LEU A 268 -3.95 -26.24 -6.56
C LEU A 268 -4.05 -27.76 -6.67
N ALA A 269 -5.23 -28.32 -6.38
CA ALA A 269 -5.56 -29.72 -6.65
C ALA A 269 -6.48 -29.81 -7.88
N GLY A 270 -6.02 -30.51 -8.93
CA GLY A 270 -6.84 -30.83 -10.10
C GLY A 270 -7.08 -32.34 -10.21
N VAL A 271 -8.32 -32.76 -10.45
CA VAL A 271 -8.66 -34.16 -10.73
C VAL A 271 -8.68 -34.36 -12.25
N TRP A 272 -7.80 -35.22 -12.77
CA TRP A 272 -7.76 -35.57 -14.19
C TRP A 272 -8.54 -36.85 -14.46
N VAL A 273 -9.49 -36.79 -15.41
CA VAL A 273 -10.17 -37.98 -15.95
C VAL A 273 -9.79 -38.11 -17.41
N MET A 274 -9.01 -39.14 -17.74
CA MET A 274 -8.67 -39.47 -19.12
C MET A 274 -9.73 -40.42 -19.68
N PRO A 275 -10.45 -40.09 -20.76
CA PRO A 275 -11.34 -41.04 -21.40
C PRO A 275 -10.53 -42.20 -22.00
N ALA A 276 -11.05 -43.43 -21.87
CA ALA A 276 -10.38 -44.60 -22.42
C ALA A 276 -10.31 -44.49 -23.96
N PRO A 277 -9.14 -44.72 -24.59
CA PRO A 277 -9.04 -44.68 -26.04
C PRO A 277 -9.82 -45.85 -26.66
N ALA A 278 -10.69 -45.56 -27.62
CA ALA A 278 -11.39 -46.58 -28.40
C ALA A 278 -10.46 -47.12 -29.50
N VAL A 279 -10.02 -48.38 -29.39
CA VAL A 279 -9.20 -49.04 -30.41
C VAL A 279 -10.08 -49.96 -31.26
N ALA A 280 -10.40 -49.53 -32.49
CA ALA A 280 -10.94 -50.40 -33.53
C ALA A 280 -9.78 -50.83 -34.44
N ALA A 281 -9.22 -52.01 -34.21
CA ALA A 281 -8.12 -52.54 -35.02
C ALA A 281 -8.65 -53.15 -36.32
N PHE A 282 -8.21 -52.64 -37.48
CA PHE A 282 -7.68 -53.43 -38.61
C PHE A 282 -6.88 -52.49 -39.54
N LYS A 283 -5.54 -52.48 -39.36
CA LYS A 283 -4.49 -51.85 -40.18
C LYS A 283 -4.28 -50.32 -40.02
N ASN A 284 -3.03 -49.95 -39.71
CA ASN A 284 -2.45 -48.60 -39.67
C ASN A 284 -3.40 -47.47 -39.20
N ALA A 285 -3.76 -47.47 -37.92
CA ALA A 285 -4.46 -46.35 -37.32
C ALA A 285 -3.46 -45.34 -36.74
N LEU A 286 -3.52 -44.09 -37.22
CA LEU A 286 -3.01 -42.93 -36.50
C LEU A 286 -3.93 -42.69 -35.31
N VAL A 287 -3.40 -42.76 -34.09
CA VAL A 287 -4.13 -42.38 -32.88
C VAL A 287 -4.01 -40.86 -32.75
N SER A 288 -5.09 -40.12 -33.03
CA SER A 288 -5.19 -38.72 -32.63
C SER A 288 -5.88 -38.65 -31.27
N VAL A 289 -5.17 -38.14 -30.27
CA VAL A 289 -5.78 -37.80 -28.98
C VAL A 289 -6.54 -36.50 -29.20
N GLU A 290 -7.86 -36.49 -28.97
CA GLU A 290 -8.61 -35.23 -28.95
C GLU A 290 -8.11 -34.37 -27.79
N THR A 291 -8.14 -33.05 -28.01
CA THR A 291 -7.66 -32.02 -27.09
C THR A 291 -8.16 -32.28 -25.67
N ILE A 292 -7.21 -32.45 -24.73
CA ILE A 292 -7.57 -32.63 -23.33
C ILE A 292 -7.92 -31.27 -22.75
N THR A 293 -9.19 -31.07 -22.40
CA THR A 293 -9.68 -29.81 -21.82
C THR A 293 -9.79 -29.97 -20.30
N GLY A 294 -8.85 -29.41 -19.55
CA GLY A 294 -9.00 -29.20 -18.11
C GLY A 294 -9.72 -27.89 -17.83
N ARG A 295 -10.72 -27.90 -16.96
CA ARG A 295 -11.34 -26.67 -16.43
C ARG A 295 -10.65 -26.31 -15.12
N TRP A 296 -10.14 -25.08 -15.02
CA TRP A 296 -9.53 -24.53 -13.82
C TRP A 296 -10.47 -23.48 -13.25
N ASP A 297 -10.89 -23.63 -11.99
CA ASP A 297 -11.54 -22.55 -11.25
C ASP A 297 -10.45 -21.87 -10.40
N VAL A 298 -9.83 -20.83 -10.98
CA VAL A 298 -8.95 -19.93 -10.23
C VAL A 298 -9.85 -19.06 -9.36
N HIS A 299 -9.77 -19.24 -8.05
CA HIS A 299 -10.44 -18.35 -7.13
C HIS A 299 -9.62 -17.05 -7.05
N ASP A 300 -10.29 -15.90 -7.15
CA ASP A 300 -9.63 -14.61 -6.98
C ASP A 300 -8.92 -14.58 -5.62
N PRO A 301 -7.61 -14.24 -5.56
CA PRO A 301 -6.95 -14.04 -4.30
C PRO A 301 -7.53 -12.78 -3.65
N THR A 302 -8.41 -12.95 -2.67
CA THR A 302 -8.83 -11.85 -1.80
C THR A 302 -7.68 -11.53 -0.84
N ALA A 303 -6.85 -10.57 -1.23
CA ALA A 303 -5.95 -9.91 -0.30
C ALA A 303 -6.76 -8.98 0.62
N GLY A 304 -7.31 -9.53 1.71
CA GLY A 304 -7.75 -8.69 2.81
C GLY A 304 -6.50 -8.07 3.42
N VAL A 305 -6.21 -6.80 3.10
CA VAL A 305 -5.15 -6.06 3.79
C VAL A 305 -5.59 -5.97 5.26
N PRO A 306 -4.88 -6.60 6.21
CA PRO A 306 -5.22 -6.44 7.62
C PRO A 306 -5.05 -4.96 7.97
N ILE A 307 -6.08 -4.36 8.57
CA ILE A 307 -5.99 -2.98 9.06
C ILE A 307 -4.88 -2.97 10.12
N ASN A 308 -3.77 -2.28 9.85
CA ASN A 308 -2.69 -2.17 10.82
C ASN A 308 -3.05 -1.13 11.87
N PRO A 309 -2.54 -1.28 13.11
CA PRO A 309 -2.67 -0.25 14.13
C PRO A 309 -2.21 1.13 13.63
N GLY A 310 -3.09 2.12 13.71
CA GLY A 310 -2.77 3.50 13.31
C GLY A 310 -3.10 3.83 11.85
N ASP A 311 -3.67 2.91 11.07
CA ASP A 311 -4.07 3.16 9.69
C ASP A 311 -5.23 4.15 9.57
N GLN A 312 -6.04 4.34 10.62
CA GLN A 312 -7.09 5.35 10.62
C GLN A 312 -6.59 6.75 11.03
N ILE A 313 -5.33 6.86 11.44
CA ILE A 313 -4.72 8.13 11.85
C ILE A 313 -4.28 8.95 10.64
N THR A 314 -5.13 9.88 10.25
CA THR A 314 -4.93 10.81 9.12
C THR A 314 -4.25 12.12 9.54
N GLY A 315 -4.35 12.50 10.81
CA GLY A 315 -3.99 13.83 11.32
C GLY A 315 -3.12 13.83 12.58
N LYS A 316 -2.58 15.01 12.92
CA LYS A 316 -1.77 15.23 14.12
C LYS A 316 -2.65 15.23 15.37
N GLY A 317 -2.13 14.71 16.48
CA GLY A 317 -2.84 14.64 17.75
C GLY A 317 -3.99 13.64 17.79
N GLN A 318 -4.09 12.76 16.79
CA GLN A 318 -5.11 11.71 16.75
C GLN A 318 -4.66 10.48 17.54
N VAL A 319 -5.62 9.83 18.18
CA VAL A 319 -5.47 8.59 18.92
C VAL A 319 -6.39 7.56 18.28
N GLU A 320 -5.90 6.35 18.08
CA GLU A 320 -6.68 5.22 17.62
C GLU A 320 -6.56 4.09 18.65
N TRP A 321 -7.69 3.57 19.10
CA TRP A 321 -7.80 2.43 19.99
C TRP A 321 -8.52 1.29 19.28
N ASN A 322 -7.78 0.26 18.86
CA ASN A 322 -8.35 -0.88 18.14
C ASN A 322 -9.29 -0.49 16.98
N GLY A 323 -8.91 0.51 16.19
CA GLY A 323 -9.73 1.06 15.09
C GLY A 323 -10.72 2.16 15.50
N PHE A 324 -10.92 2.46 16.78
CA PHE A 324 -11.75 3.56 17.25
C PHE A 324 -10.95 4.87 17.38
N VAL A 325 -11.36 5.91 16.66
CA VAL A 325 -10.58 7.15 16.51
C VAL A 325 -11.07 8.28 17.40
N PHE A 326 -10.13 8.89 18.13
CA PHE A 326 -10.27 10.16 18.82
C PHE A 326 -9.52 11.25 18.04
N ALA A 327 -10.24 12.25 17.56
CA ALA A 327 -9.69 13.33 16.76
C ALA A 327 -10.50 14.62 16.89
N ALA A 328 -9.88 15.76 16.56
CA ALA A 328 -10.52 17.07 16.63
C ALA A 328 -11.74 17.23 15.69
N ASN A 329 -11.83 16.39 14.66
CA ASN A 329 -12.93 16.34 13.68
C ASN A 329 -13.90 15.17 13.92
N THR A 330 -13.80 14.50 15.07
CA THR A 330 -14.72 13.42 15.49
C THR A 330 -15.53 13.87 16.70
N THR A 331 -16.57 13.10 17.04
CA THR A 331 -17.34 13.29 18.28
C THR A 331 -16.48 13.27 19.54
N TYR A 332 -15.35 12.55 19.52
CA TYR A 332 -14.45 12.39 20.66
C TYR A 332 -13.18 13.21 20.47
N ILE A 333 -13.17 14.41 21.03
CA ILE A 333 -12.09 15.40 20.85
C ILE A 333 -11.05 15.22 21.95
N PRO A 334 -9.82 14.75 21.65
CA PRO A 334 -8.76 14.65 22.64
C PRO A 334 -8.24 16.04 23.03
N GLN A 335 -7.95 16.25 24.32
CA GLN A 335 -7.45 17.53 24.84
C GLN A 335 -6.11 17.39 25.57
N LYS A 336 -5.94 16.32 26.33
CA LYS A 336 -4.74 16.07 27.13
C LYS A 336 -4.33 14.61 27.01
N LEU A 337 -3.04 14.38 26.82
CA LEU A 337 -2.41 13.08 26.79
C LEU A 337 -1.25 13.08 27.80
N ASP A 338 -1.26 12.11 28.71
CA ASP A 338 -0.19 11.87 29.68
C ASP A 338 0.31 10.42 29.57
N GLY A 339 1.59 10.18 29.87
CA GLY A 339 2.17 8.83 29.97
C GLY A 339 2.60 8.20 28.63
N TRP A 340 2.64 8.98 27.54
CA TRP A 340 3.05 8.49 26.22
C TRP A 340 4.55 8.71 25.96
N ILE A 341 4.99 8.74 24.70
CA ILE A 341 6.41 8.80 24.28
C ILE A 341 7.25 9.95 24.87
N THR A 342 6.64 11.05 25.31
CA THR A 342 7.38 12.15 25.95
C THR A 342 7.67 11.89 27.43
N ASP A 343 6.97 10.94 28.02
CA ASP A 343 6.96 10.67 29.45
C ASP A 343 7.59 9.31 29.70
N MET A 344 8.46 9.25 30.71
CA MET A 344 9.09 7.99 31.11
C MET A 344 8.09 7.16 31.93
N PRO A 345 8.02 5.83 31.74
CA PRO A 345 7.24 4.97 32.63
C PRO A 345 7.82 5.01 34.05
N GLY A 346 7.05 4.49 35.01
CA GLY A 346 7.56 4.26 36.36
C GLY A 346 8.83 3.40 36.31
N LEU A 347 9.79 3.66 37.20
CA LEU A 347 11.02 2.87 37.28
C LEU A 347 11.16 2.23 38.66
N ASP A 348 11.31 0.91 38.66
CA ASP A 348 11.75 0.17 39.83
C ASP A 348 13.27 0.26 39.98
N SER A 349 13.70 0.69 41.16
CA SER A 349 15.09 0.92 41.47
C SER A 349 15.65 -0.19 42.36
N GLY A 350 16.54 -1.02 41.82
CA GLY A 350 17.31 -2.00 42.59
C GLY A 350 18.45 -1.43 43.44
N ASN A 351 18.47 -0.12 43.72
CA ASN A 351 19.54 0.49 44.52
C ASN A 351 19.52 -0.03 45.96
N VAL A 352 20.70 -0.30 46.50
CA VAL A 352 20.87 -0.79 47.87
C VAL A 352 21.56 0.28 48.72
N PRO A 353 21.00 0.69 49.87
CA PRO A 353 21.64 1.69 50.74
C PRO A 353 23.04 1.27 51.18
N GLN A 354 23.96 2.25 51.30
CA GLN A 354 25.30 1.98 51.80
C GLN A 354 25.30 1.90 53.34
N PRO A 355 25.97 0.92 53.96
CA PRO A 355 26.08 0.87 55.40
C PRO A 355 26.95 2.01 55.94
N GLY A 356 26.41 2.82 56.85
CA GLY A 356 27.17 3.80 57.63
C GLY A 356 27.65 5.06 56.89
N ARG A 357 27.25 5.29 55.63
CA ARG A 357 27.55 6.52 54.88
C ARG A 357 26.38 6.96 54.00
N HIS A 358 26.35 8.23 53.62
CA HIS A 358 25.32 8.77 52.72
C HIS A 358 25.43 8.14 51.32
N GLY A 359 24.29 7.77 50.74
CA GLY A 359 24.19 7.24 49.38
C GLY A 359 23.75 5.78 49.27
N SER A 360 23.77 5.26 48.05
CA SER A 360 23.37 3.88 47.72
C SER A 360 24.31 3.28 46.67
N TYR A 361 24.43 1.95 46.65
CA TYR A 361 25.01 1.21 45.54
C TYR A 361 24.03 1.21 44.36
N PRO A 362 24.48 1.53 43.13
CA PRO A 362 23.62 1.51 41.96
C PRO A 362 23.21 0.07 41.65
N GLY A 363 21.92 -0.17 41.55
CA GLY A 363 21.34 -1.44 41.07
C GLY A 363 20.62 -1.26 39.75
N ARG A 364 20.16 -2.38 39.18
CA ARG A 364 19.40 -2.41 37.92
C ARG A 364 18.14 -1.54 38.05
N LYS A 365 17.82 -0.81 36.99
CA LYS A 365 16.54 -0.10 36.81
C LYS A 365 15.67 -0.92 35.88
N LEU A 366 14.42 -1.13 36.24
CA LEU A 366 13.43 -1.83 35.42
C LEU A 366 12.25 -0.89 35.21
N ALA A 367 11.77 -0.80 33.97
CA ALA A 367 10.55 -0.07 33.69
C ALA A 367 9.35 -0.86 34.23
N GLN A 368 8.44 -0.16 34.89
CA GLN A 368 7.12 -0.66 35.24
C GLN A 368 6.21 -0.61 34.01
N GLU A 369 5.01 -1.19 34.13
CA GLU A 369 3.94 -1.02 33.15
C GLU A 369 3.67 0.46 32.86
N ARG A 370 3.27 0.77 31.63
CA ARG A 370 3.01 2.15 31.20
C ARG A 370 1.54 2.46 31.34
N HIS A 371 1.22 3.51 32.09
CA HIS A 371 -0.13 4.06 32.14
C HIS A 371 -0.26 5.26 31.21
N VAL A 372 -1.20 5.17 30.27
CA VAL A 372 -1.46 6.22 29.29
C VAL A 372 -2.84 6.81 29.59
N THR A 373 -2.91 8.11 29.82
CA THR A 373 -4.18 8.78 30.15
C THR A 373 -4.56 9.76 29.05
N LEU A 374 -5.73 9.60 28.45
CA LEU A 374 -6.33 10.57 27.52
C LEU A 374 -7.53 11.22 28.19
N SER A 375 -7.56 12.55 28.21
CA SER A 375 -8.74 13.31 28.60
C SER A 375 -9.21 14.19 27.46
N GLY A 376 -10.53 14.33 27.32
CA GLY A 376 -11.12 15.07 26.22
C GLY A 376 -12.60 15.39 26.43
N LEU A 377 -13.23 15.83 25.33
CA LEU A 377 -14.65 16.16 25.27
C LEU A 377 -15.37 15.28 24.27
N ILE A 378 -16.56 14.84 24.65
CA ILE A 378 -17.58 14.35 23.73
C ILE A 378 -18.40 15.57 23.33
N ILE A 379 -18.47 15.88 22.04
CA ILE A 379 -19.29 16.95 21.49
C ILE A 379 -20.14 16.38 20.36
N THR A 380 -21.45 16.38 20.54
CA THR A 380 -22.44 16.03 19.52
C THR A 380 -23.74 16.79 19.77
N ASP A 381 -24.77 16.55 18.98
CA ASP A 381 -26.09 17.10 19.21
C ASP A 381 -26.66 16.58 20.56
N PRO A 382 -27.41 17.41 21.32
CA PRO A 382 -27.90 17.01 22.65
C PRO A 382 -28.75 15.73 22.67
N GLU A 383 -29.39 15.38 21.56
CA GLU A 383 -30.20 14.17 21.41
C GLU A 383 -29.35 12.91 21.18
N GLU A 384 -28.13 13.05 20.69
CA GLU A 384 -27.21 11.94 20.36
C GLU A 384 -26.17 11.66 21.44
N ILE A 385 -26.06 12.54 22.45
CA ILE A 385 -25.00 12.46 23.47
C ILE A 385 -25.02 11.14 24.26
N GLU A 386 -26.22 10.60 24.52
CA GLU A 386 -26.37 9.32 25.21
C GLU A 386 -25.80 8.17 24.36
N GLN A 387 -26.14 8.14 23.07
CA GLN A 387 -25.61 7.16 22.12
C GLN A 387 -24.08 7.28 21.96
N ALA A 388 -23.56 8.50 21.91
CA ALA A 388 -22.12 8.74 21.83
C ALA A 388 -21.38 8.24 23.08
N ILE A 389 -21.98 8.38 24.27
CA ILE A 389 -21.45 7.83 25.51
C ILE A 389 -21.51 6.30 25.51
N GLU A 390 -22.63 5.71 25.08
CA GLU A 390 -22.79 4.25 24.99
C GLU A 390 -21.79 3.62 24.01
N ALA A 391 -21.60 4.23 22.84
CA ALA A 391 -20.61 3.79 21.86
C ALA A 391 -19.19 3.83 22.44
N LEU A 392 -18.83 4.90 23.16
CA LEU A 392 -17.53 4.96 23.83
C LEU A 392 -17.40 3.87 24.90
N ILE A 393 -18.47 3.60 25.67
CA ILE A 393 -18.49 2.56 26.69
C ILE A 393 -18.27 1.16 26.08
N GLN A 394 -18.91 0.89 24.94
CA GLN A 394 -18.83 -0.36 24.21
C GLN A 394 -17.40 -0.62 23.70
N GLU A 395 -16.78 0.39 23.08
CA GLU A 395 -15.44 0.28 22.46
C GLU A 395 -14.31 0.25 23.50
N THR A 396 -14.55 0.81 24.69
CA THR A 396 -13.58 0.81 25.80
C THR A 396 -13.96 -0.15 26.92
N ARG A 397 -14.75 -1.20 26.59
CA ARG A 397 -15.15 -2.23 27.55
C ARG A 397 -13.95 -2.90 28.22
N VAL A 398 -14.16 -3.39 29.43
CA VAL A 398 -13.20 -4.29 30.09
C VAL A 398 -13.19 -5.60 29.31
N LEU A 399 -12.01 -6.05 28.92
CA LEU A 399 -11.83 -7.32 28.21
C LEU A 399 -11.91 -8.47 29.22
N GLU A 400 -12.56 -9.58 28.84
CA GLU A 400 -12.71 -10.75 29.72
C GLU A 400 -11.44 -11.64 29.73
N ASP A 401 -10.61 -11.53 28.70
CA ASP A 401 -9.39 -12.31 28.50
C ASP A 401 -8.13 -11.47 28.73
N ASP A 402 -6.98 -12.13 28.85
CA ASP A 402 -5.63 -11.52 28.91
C ASP A 402 -5.19 -10.88 27.57
N THR A 403 -6.14 -10.53 26.71
CA THR A 403 -5.89 -9.96 25.39
C THR A 403 -5.56 -8.49 25.52
N GLU A 404 -4.43 -8.09 24.97
CA GLU A 404 -4.08 -6.68 24.80
C GLU A 404 -4.45 -6.21 23.39
N LEU A 405 -4.99 -5.00 23.31
CA LEU A 405 -5.39 -4.38 22.06
C LEU A 405 -4.44 -3.21 21.72
N PRO A 406 -4.28 -2.90 20.42
CA PRO A 406 -3.38 -1.86 19.99
C PRO A 406 -3.92 -0.45 20.31
N LEU A 407 -3.05 0.38 20.87
CA LEU A 407 -3.20 1.81 21.03
C LEU A 407 -2.17 2.51 20.12
N ALA A 408 -2.64 3.21 19.09
CA ALA A 408 -1.81 3.97 18.19
C ALA A 408 -2.03 5.48 18.38
N ILE A 409 -0.96 6.26 18.47
CA ILE A 409 -1.05 7.72 18.68
C ILE A 409 -0.07 8.45 17.79
N ARG A 410 -0.56 9.45 17.07
CA ARG A 410 0.27 10.40 16.31
C ARG A 410 0.40 11.71 17.05
N LEU A 411 1.59 12.02 17.56
CA LEU A 411 1.85 13.34 18.15
C LEU A 411 1.94 14.41 17.06
N ILE A 412 2.97 14.32 16.21
CA ILE A 412 3.22 15.29 15.13
C ILE A 412 3.41 14.54 13.81
N ASN A 413 4.58 13.92 13.61
CA ASN A 413 4.92 13.28 12.33
C ASN A 413 5.00 11.75 12.41
N ARG A 414 5.11 11.18 13.61
CA ARG A 414 5.28 9.74 13.81
C ARG A 414 4.11 9.17 14.58
N VAL A 415 3.71 7.98 14.18
CA VAL A 415 2.76 7.13 14.89
C VAL A 415 3.55 6.14 15.72
N TYR A 416 3.25 6.09 17.01
CA TYR A 416 3.75 5.06 17.91
C TYR A 416 2.61 4.13 18.27
N VAL A 417 2.92 2.85 18.47
CA VAL A 417 1.96 1.79 18.79
C VAL A 417 2.39 1.13 20.09
N GLY A 418 1.47 1.01 21.04
CA GLY A 418 1.63 0.18 22.23
C GLY A 418 0.47 -0.80 22.35
N TYR A 419 0.63 -1.84 23.15
CA TYR A 419 -0.40 -2.86 23.38
C TYR A 419 -0.78 -2.84 24.85
N GLY A 420 -2.08 -2.84 25.14
CA GLY A 420 -2.57 -2.79 26.51
C GLY A 420 -4.07 -3.01 26.60
N SER A 421 -4.65 -2.61 27.74
CA SER A 421 -6.10 -2.66 27.99
C SER A 421 -6.58 -1.37 28.67
N VAL A 422 -7.86 -1.04 28.50
CA VAL A 422 -8.49 0.08 29.22
C VAL A 422 -8.70 -0.34 30.67
N THR A 423 -7.99 0.29 31.60
CA THR A 423 -8.08 -0.02 33.04
C THR A 423 -8.92 0.97 33.81
N ARG A 424 -9.14 2.17 33.27
CA ARG A 424 -10.04 3.16 33.88
C ARG A 424 -10.76 3.98 32.83
N ARG A 425 -12.04 4.22 33.06
CA ARG A 425 -12.88 5.15 32.32
C ARG A 425 -13.70 6.00 33.28
N SER A 426 -13.78 7.30 33.01
CA SER A 426 -14.60 8.25 33.77
C SER A 426 -15.29 9.21 32.80
N ILE A 427 -16.61 9.27 32.83
CA ILE A 427 -17.43 10.15 31.99
C ILE A 427 -18.46 10.86 32.88
N PRO A 428 -18.12 11.99 33.52
CA PRO A 428 -19.06 12.73 34.36
C PRO A 428 -20.22 13.34 33.54
N PRO A 429 -21.49 13.23 33.97
CA PRO A 429 -22.66 13.68 33.21
C PRO A 429 -22.95 15.19 33.36
N ASP A 430 -21.94 16.03 33.44
CA ASP A 430 -22.09 17.40 33.96
C ASP A 430 -22.68 18.40 32.96
N LYS A 431 -22.75 18.07 31.66
CA LYS A 431 -23.20 18.95 30.56
C LYS A 431 -24.01 18.26 29.46
N ILE A 432 -24.56 17.08 29.73
CA ILE A 432 -25.27 16.28 28.72
C ILE A 432 -26.44 17.02 28.07
N GLY A 433 -27.14 17.89 28.81
CA GLY A 433 -28.27 18.68 28.29
C GLY A 433 -27.91 19.71 27.22
N ILE A 434 -26.63 19.98 26.99
CA ILE A 434 -26.14 20.83 25.90
C ILE A 434 -25.25 20.07 24.91
N GLY A 435 -25.32 18.72 24.89
CA GLY A 435 -24.57 17.88 23.95
C GLY A 435 -23.07 17.77 24.26
N GLN A 436 -22.67 17.99 25.51
CA GLN A 436 -21.26 17.92 25.91
C GLN A 436 -21.04 17.01 27.11
N ALA A 437 -19.97 16.23 27.09
CA ALA A 437 -19.49 15.48 28.25
C ALA A 437 -17.96 15.48 28.29
N GLN A 438 -17.38 15.42 29.49
CA GLN A 438 -15.95 15.17 29.63
C GLN A 438 -15.70 13.66 29.69
N TYR A 439 -14.62 13.20 29.08
CA TYR A 439 -14.16 11.83 29.24
C TYR A 439 -12.70 11.79 29.67
N THR A 440 -12.38 10.79 30.49
CA THR A 440 -11.01 10.40 30.81
C THR A 440 -10.90 8.88 30.65
N LEU A 441 -9.94 8.45 29.85
CA LEU A 441 -9.58 7.06 29.61
C LEU A 441 -8.15 6.84 30.10
N GLN A 442 -7.91 5.67 30.70
CA GLN A 442 -6.59 5.21 31.05
C GLN A 442 -6.38 3.82 30.47
N TRP A 443 -5.30 3.66 29.72
CA TRP A 443 -4.78 2.37 29.30
C TRP A 443 -3.62 1.96 30.19
N THR A 444 -3.54 0.68 30.52
CA THR A 444 -2.33 0.07 31.07
C THR A 444 -1.74 -0.82 29.98
N LEU A 445 -0.50 -0.50 29.58
CA LEU A 445 0.30 -1.27 28.65
C LEU A 445 1.25 -2.14 29.47
N SER A 446 1.10 -3.46 29.40
CA SER A 446 1.95 -4.39 30.17
C SER A 446 3.42 -4.26 29.75
N ASP A 447 3.67 -4.15 28.45
CA ASP A 447 4.96 -3.75 27.91
C ASP A 447 5.02 -2.21 27.77
N PRO A 448 5.90 -1.53 28.53
CA PRO A 448 6.03 -0.08 28.46
C PRO A 448 6.70 0.42 27.17
N VAL A 449 7.23 -0.47 26.34
CA VAL A 449 7.88 -0.14 25.06
C VAL A 449 6.84 0.22 24.01
N LEU A 450 7.04 1.37 23.37
CA LEU A 450 6.27 1.84 22.23
C LEU A 450 7.00 1.51 20.93
N LEU A 451 6.30 1.01 19.94
CA LEU A 451 6.85 0.58 18.66
C LEU A 451 6.54 1.60 17.56
N SER A 452 7.40 1.70 16.55
CA SER A 452 7.05 2.40 15.30
C SER A 452 5.88 1.71 14.60
N ARG A 453 5.05 2.48 13.89
CA ARG A 453 3.99 1.94 13.04
C ARG A 453 4.56 1.16 11.86
N GLU A 454 5.67 1.59 11.30
CA GLU A 454 6.32 0.92 10.18
C GLU A 454 7.00 -0.37 10.65
N LEU A 455 6.71 -1.47 9.95
CA LEU A 455 7.45 -2.72 10.08
C LEU A 455 8.65 -2.66 9.15
N ASN A 456 9.85 -2.78 9.73
CA ASN A 456 11.08 -2.86 8.97
C ASN A 456 11.41 -4.32 8.68
N SER A 457 12.03 -4.55 7.53
CA SER A 457 12.48 -5.88 7.11
C SER A 457 13.90 -5.81 6.56
N ALA A 458 14.62 -6.92 6.65
CA ALA A 458 15.90 -7.11 6.02
C ALA A 458 16.08 -8.56 5.62
N VAL A 459 16.71 -8.77 4.47
CA VAL A 459 16.98 -10.09 3.90
C VAL A 459 18.48 -10.35 3.98
N ILE A 460 18.86 -11.35 4.77
CA ILE A 460 20.24 -11.70 5.05
C ILE A 460 20.58 -12.98 4.31
N VAL A 461 21.47 -12.87 3.32
CA VAL A 461 21.92 -14.01 2.53
C VAL A 461 22.74 -14.95 3.42
N ASP A 462 22.66 -16.25 3.15
CA ASP A 462 23.42 -17.27 3.86
C ASP A 462 24.93 -16.96 3.91
N ARG A 463 25.52 -17.05 5.10
CA ARG A 463 26.90 -16.71 5.46
C ARG A 463 27.30 -15.26 5.16
N THR A 464 26.33 -14.36 5.16
CA THR A 464 26.58 -12.93 5.05
C THR A 464 26.09 -12.18 6.28
N SER A 465 26.57 -10.95 6.43
CA SER A 465 26.13 -10.05 7.49
C SER A 465 25.52 -8.79 6.91
N GLN A 466 24.48 -8.28 7.56
CA GLN A 466 23.83 -7.02 7.22
C GLN A 466 23.70 -6.14 8.46
N THR A 467 23.94 -4.84 8.31
CA THR A 467 23.72 -3.87 9.39
C THR A 467 22.24 -3.51 9.45
N LEU A 468 21.58 -3.85 10.56
CA LEU A 468 20.21 -3.43 10.87
C LEU A 468 20.23 -2.26 11.86
N ILE A 469 19.26 -1.37 11.75
CA ILE A 469 19.17 -0.18 12.61
C ILE A 469 17.84 -0.17 13.36
N ASN A 470 17.93 -0.17 14.68
CA ASN A 470 16.82 0.25 15.52
C ASN A 470 16.97 1.74 15.84
N ALA A 471 16.16 2.59 15.19
CA ALA A 471 16.21 4.04 15.35
C ALA A 471 15.59 4.55 16.66
N GLY A 472 15.11 3.64 17.52
CA GLY A 472 14.57 3.96 18.83
C GLY A 472 15.62 4.07 19.93
N ASN A 473 15.16 4.27 21.17
CA ASN A 473 16.00 4.37 22.37
C ASN A 473 15.89 3.13 23.29
N ALA A 474 15.10 2.14 22.91
CA ALA A 474 14.92 0.87 23.63
C ALA A 474 15.29 -0.32 22.73
N ALA A 475 15.50 -1.48 23.34
CA ALA A 475 15.69 -2.72 22.58
C ALA A 475 14.35 -3.18 21.98
N THR A 476 14.39 -3.79 20.79
CA THR A 476 13.24 -4.39 20.12
C THR A 476 13.45 -5.89 19.94
N TYR A 477 12.35 -6.63 19.83
CA TYR A 477 12.34 -8.08 19.67
C TYR A 477 12.03 -8.41 18.21
N PRO A 478 12.98 -8.97 17.44
CA PRO A 478 12.76 -9.29 16.04
C PRO A 478 11.92 -10.56 15.87
N LEU A 479 11.18 -10.61 14.76
CA LEU A 479 10.61 -11.85 14.21
C LEU A 479 11.51 -12.32 13.06
N ILE A 480 12.01 -13.54 13.13
CA ILE A 480 13.00 -14.06 12.18
C ILE A 480 12.39 -15.25 11.44
N ARG A 481 12.61 -15.29 10.12
CA ARG A 481 12.13 -16.36 9.23
C ARG A 481 13.31 -16.93 8.46
N MET A 482 13.58 -18.23 8.62
CA MET A 482 14.66 -18.93 7.94
C MET A 482 14.05 -20.00 7.03
N PRO A 483 13.99 -19.78 5.71
CA PRO A 483 13.42 -20.76 4.78
C PRO A 483 14.37 -21.94 4.57
N GLY A 484 13.82 -23.14 4.39
CA GLY A 484 14.58 -24.32 4.01
C GLY A 484 14.76 -24.45 2.49
N PRO A 485 15.74 -25.24 2.02
CA PRO A 485 16.56 -26.16 2.81
C PRO A 485 17.65 -25.45 3.61
N ALA A 486 17.71 -25.67 4.93
CA ALA A 486 18.76 -25.14 5.80
C ALA A 486 19.18 -26.20 6.83
N ALA A 487 20.48 -26.32 7.09
CA ALA A 487 21.04 -27.29 8.03
C ALA A 487 21.72 -26.56 9.18
N ASN A 488 21.30 -26.88 10.40
CA ASN A 488 21.71 -26.22 11.64
C ASN A 488 21.66 -24.68 11.55
N PRO A 489 20.49 -24.08 11.24
CA PRO A 489 20.42 -22.66 11.00
C PRO A 489 20.80 -21.86 12.25
N ALA A 490 21.56 -20.79 12.04
CA ALA A 490 22.07 -19.93 13.08
C ALA A 490 21.93 -18.45 12.69
N ILE A 491 21.63 -17.61 13.67
CA ILE A 491 21.61 -16.16 13.52
C ILE A 491 22.30 -15.49 14.70
N GLU A 492 23.18 -14.55 14.36
CA GLU A 492 23.98 -13.77 15.30
C GLU A 492 23.57 -12.30 15.21
N ILE A 493 23.33 -11.67 16.36
CA ILE A 493 23.15 -10.22 16.47
C ILE A 493 24.29 -9.63 17.29
N LYS A 494 25.06 -8.75 16.66
CA LYS A 494 26.21 -8.07 17.25
C LYS A 494 26.03 -6.55 17.25
N PRO A 495 25.65 -5.96 18.39
CA PRO A 495 25.49 -4.51 18.52
C PRO A 495 26.83 -3.79 18.43
N ALA A 496 26.83 -2.55 17.91
CA ALA A 496 28.03 -1.72 17.94
C ALA A 496 28.51 -1.48 19.39
N GLY A 497 29.64 -2.09 19.76
CA GLY A 497 30.20 -2.02 21.12
C GLY A 497 29.46 -2.83 22.19
N GLY A 498 28.53 -3.70 21.80
CA GLY A 498 27.79 -4.60 22.69
C GLY A 498 28.31 -6.03 22.71
N GLN A 499 27.65 -6.87 23.53
CA GLN A 499 27.88 -8.31 23.53
C GLN A 499 27.10 -8.96 22.38
N GLU A 500 27.72 -9.98 21.79
CA GLU A 500 27.16 -10.82 20.75
C GLU A 500 26.10 -11.74 21.31
N ARG A 501 25.06 -12.00 20.52
CA ARG A 501 23.97 -12.93 20.85
C ARG A 501 23.74 -13.88 19.69
N LEU A 502 23.83 -15.16 19.95
CA LEU A 502 23.70 -16.24 18.97
C LEU A 502 22.47 -17.08 19.29
N LEU A 503 21.66 -17.36 18.26
CA LEU A 503 20.74 -18.50 18.27
C LEU A 503 21.17 -19.48 17.19
N GLU A 504 21.31 -20.75 17.53
CA GLU A 504 21.67 -21.85 16.65
C GLU A 504 20.78 -23.05 16.98
N PHE A 505 20.29 -23.72 15.95
CA PHE A 505 19.37 -24.85 16.10
C PHE A 505 19.99 -26.13 15.57
N ASN A 506 19.92 -27.22 16.32
CA ASN A 506 20.32 -28.57 15.91
C ASN A 506 19.18 -29.27 15.16
N LEU A 507 18.74 -28.69 14.04
CA LEU A 507 17.69 -29.26 13.18
C LEU A 507 17.96 -28.99 11.69
N GLU A 508 17.23 -29.72 10.84
CA GLU A 508 17.13 -29.44 9.41
C GLU A 508 15.78 -28.77 9.13
N VAL A 509 15.80 -27.66 8.38
CA VAL A 509 14.60 -27.02 7.83
C VAL A 509 14.41 -27.58 6.42
N PRO A 510 13.36 -28.37 6.13
CA PRO A 510 13.14 -28.95 4.81
C PRO A 510 12.82 -27.91 3.75
N ALA A 511 13.08 -28.25 2.48
CA ALA A 511 12.67 -27.41 1.35
C ALA A 511 11.15 -27.15 1.36
N GLY A 512 10.76 -25.88 1.17
CA GLY A 512 9.35 -25.45 1.19
C GLY A 512 8.77 -25.20 2.59
N GLN A 513 9.56 -25.40 3.65
CA GLN A 513 9.19 -25.01 5.02
C GLN A 513 10.02 -23.82 5.50
N THR A 514 9.55 -23.16 6.57
CA THR A 514 10.19 -22.00 7.16
C THR A 514 10.23 -22.16 8.67
N LEU A 515 11.41 -21.99 9.26
CA LEU A 515 11.57 -21.84 10.70
C LEU A 515 11.24 -20.39 11.08
N ILE A 516 10.27 -20.21 11.97
CA ILE A 516 9.80 -18.91 12.45
C ILE A 516 10.20 -18.77 13.92
N ILE A 517 10.98 -17.75 14.23
CA ILE A 517 11.47 -17.44 15.57
C ILE A 517 10.86 -16.11 15.99
N ASP A 518 10.06 -16.12 17.05
CA ASP A 518 9.50 -14.93 17.67
C ASP A 518 10.25 -14.63 18.96
N ALA A 519 11.13 -13.63 18.92
CA ALA A 519 11.93 -13.24 20.07
C ALA A 519 11.11 -12.61 21.19
N TYR A 520 9.92 -12.08 20.90
CA TYR A 520 9.05 -11.45 21.90
C TYR A 520 8.36 -12.52 22.75
N TYR A 521 7.70 -13.47 22.10
CA TYR A 521 7.02 -14.57 22.79
C TYR A 521 7.94 -15.72 23.18
N GLY A 522 9.20 -15.70 22.73
CA GLY A 522 10.16 -16.76 23.02
C GLY A 522 9.86 -18.08 22.30
N THR A 523 9.20 -18.03 21.15
CA THR A 523 8.72 -19.23 20.45
C THR A 523 9.51 -19.52 19.19
N VAL A 524 9.63 -20.81 18.84
CA VAL A 524 10.30 -21.27 17.62
C VAL A 524 9.40 -22.31 16.98
N ARG A 525 9.00 -22.10 15.73
CA ARG A 525 8.07 -22.99 15.03
C ARG A 525 8.61 -23.41 13.67
N LEU A 526 8.45 -24.67 13.33
CA LEU A 526 8.67 -25.19 11.99
C LEU A 526 7.35 -25.78 11.50
N GLY A 527 6.68 -25.07 10.59
CA GLY A 527 5.27 -25.35 10.28
C GLY A 527 4.39 -25.09 11.51
N GLY A 528 3.70 -26.12 12.00
CA GLY A 528 2.86 -26.05 13.19
C GLY A 528 3.54 -26.50 14.49
N ASP A 529 4.73 -27.11 14.40
CA ASP A 529 5.38 -27.76 15.53
C ASP A 529 6.34 -26.82 16.26
N ASP A 530 6.34 -26.89 17.59
CA ASP A 530 7.31 -26.20 18.43
C ASP A 530 8.70 -26.85 18.32
N GLN A 531 9.72 -26.01 18.16
CA GLN A 531 11.10 -26.42 17.94
C GLN A 531 12.05 -25.79 18.98
N ILE A 532 11.55 -25.22 20.07
CA ILE A 532 12.41 -24.62 21.10
C ILE A 532 13.45 -25.61 21.65
N GLY A 533 13.11 -26.89 21.75
CA GLY A 533 14.01 -27.96 22.23
C GLY A 533 15.17 -28.29 21.29
N SER A 534 15.19 -27.74 20.08
CA SER A 534 16.28 -27.92 19.12
C SER A 534 17.43 -26.91 19.31
N LEU A 535 17.30 -25.93 20.21
CA LEU A 535 18.38 -24.97 20.51
C LEU A 535 19.68 -25.68 20.87
N SER A 536 20.80 -25.20 20.31
CA SER A 536 22.14 -25.68 20.64
C SER A 536 22.61 -25.15 22.00
N ASP A 537 23.58 -25.82 22.61
CA ASP A 537 24.21 -25.39 23.87
C ASP A 537 24.96 -24.05 23.74
N ALA A 538 25.27 -23.60 22.52
CA ALA A 538 25.90 -22.31 22.26
C ALA A 538 24.90 -21.14 22.20
N SER A 539 23.60 -21.44 22.18
CA SER A 539 22.55 -20.45 22.00
C SER A 539 22.26 -19.66 23.27
N THR A 540 21.92 -18.38 23.10
CA THR A 540 21.25 -17.60 24.14
C THR A 540 19.77 -18.00 24.26
N ALA A 541 19.07 -17.51 25.29
CA ALA A 541 17.62 -17.69 25.37
C ALA A 541 16.93 -16.93 24.22
N ILE A 542 15.84 -17.46 23.67
CA ILE A 542 15.13 -16.83 22.55
C ILE A 542 14.74 -15.37 22.89
N THR A 543 14.27 -15.14 24.12
CA THR A 543 13.88 -13.81 24.62
C THR A 543 15.06 -12.87 24.87
N ASP A 544 16.28 -13.39 24.99
CA ASP A 544 17.48 -12.58 25.12
C ASP A 544 17.99 -12.07 23.76
N LEU A 545 17.57 -12.70 22.64
CA LEU A 545 17.90 -12.24 21.29
C LEU A 545 17.13 -10.96 20.94
N VAL A 546 17.66 -9.83 21.38
CA VAL A 546 17.10 -8.49 21.12
C VAL A 546 17.97 -7.68 20.19
N LEU A 547 17.34 -6.82 19.39
CA LEU A 547 17.99 -5.79 18.58
C LEU A 547 18.03 -4.47 19.39
N PRO A 548 19.18 -4.12 20.00
CA PRO A 548 19.27 -2.91 20.82
C PRO A 548 19.17 -1.64 19.97
N ALA A 549 18.96 -0.50 20.63
CA ALA A 549 18.99 0.81 20.01
C ALA A 549 20.32 1.06 19.26
N GLY A 550 20.22 1.63 18.06
CA GLY A 550 21.34 1.89 17.17
C GLY A 550 21.61 0.78 16.15
N PRO A 551 22.78 0.83 15.47
CA PRO A 551 23.17 -0.17 14.48
C PRO A 551 23.66 -1.47 15.14
N SER A 552 23.21 -2.60 14.59
CA SER A 552 23.72 -3.94 14.92
C SER A 552 24.05 -4.70 13.65
N LEU A 553 25.18 -5.40 13.64
CA LEU A 553 25.54 -6.32 12.57
C LEU A 553 24.80 -7.64 12.82
N VAL A 554 24.05 -8.12 11.84
CA VAL A 554 23.30 -9.38 11.92
C VAL A 554 23.82 -10.35 10.89
N THR A 555 24.23 -11.54 11.31
CA THR A 555 24.80 -12.59 10.46
C THR A 555 23.90 -13.80 10.47
N TYR A 556 23.66 -14.39 9.30
CA TYR A 556 22.89 -15.63 9.16
C TYR A 556 23.78 -16.73 8.56
N ASP A 557 23.73 -17.95 9.11
CA ASP A 557 24.33 -19.16 8.53
C ASP A 557 23.27 -20.28 8.53
N GLY A 558 22.87 -20.73 7.36
CA GLY A 558 21.92 -21.83 7.16
C GLY A 558 22.59 -23.11 6.64
N GLY A 559 23.91 -23.22 6.72
CA GLY A 559 24.64 -24.43 6.31
C GLY A 559 25.33 -24.32 4.94
N GLY A 560 25.26 -23.19 4.25
CA GLY A 560 26.09 -22.86 3.08
C GLY A 560 25.40 -22.86 1.72
N SER A 561 24.14 -23.28 1.67
CA SER A 561 23.28 -23.18 0.48
C SER A 561 21.84 -22.84 0.85
N ALA A 562 21.61 -22.26 2.02
CA ALA A 562 20.27 -21.97 2.47
C ALA A 562 19.70 -20.74 1.75
N PRO A 563 18.37 -20.71 1.52
CA PRO A 563 17.68 -19.47 1.18
C PRO A 563 17.96 -18.37 2.22
N ALA A 564 17.90 -17.12 1.79
CA ALA A 564 18.14 -15.97 2.67
C ALA A 564 17.11 -15.90 3.82
N ALA A 565 17.58 -15.57 5.02
CA ALA A 565 16.71 -15.34 6.16
C ALA A 565 16.10 -13.93 6.10
N THR A 566 14.87 -13.78 6.60
CA THR A 566 14.22 -12.48 6.76
C THR A 566 14.14 -12.11 8.22
N VAL A 567 14.60 -10.92 8.58
CA VAL A 567 14.49 -10.35 9.92
C VAL A 567 13.49 -9.19 9.86
N LEU A 568 12.47 -9.24 10.70
CA LEU A 568 11.39 -8.25 10.80
C LEU A 568 11.46 -7.57 12.16
N TRP A 569 11.40 -6.24 12.21
CA TRP A 569 11.41 -5.50 13.48
C TRP A 569 10.68 -4.17 13.38
N ARG A 570 10.27 -3.63 14.54
CA ARG A 570 9.81 -2.25 14.69
C ARG A 570 10.81 -1.48 15.53
N HIS A 571 10.99 -0.19 15.27
CA HIS A 571 11.82 0.65 16.14
C HIS A 571 11.15 0.78 17.51
N ALA A 572 11.93 0.58 18.58
CA ALA A 572 11.40 0.50 19.94
C ALA A 572 11.79 1.72 20.78
N TYR A 573 10.80 2.29 21.46
CA TYR A 573 10.93 3.51 22.25
C TYR A 573 10.43 3.33 23.67
N LEU A 574 11.17 3.82 24.66
CA LEU A 574 10.80 3.82 26.07
C LEU A 574 10.70 5.26 26.60
#